data_AF-X5Y484-F1
#
_entry.id   AF-X5Y484-F1
#
_cell.length_a   1.000
_cell.length_b   1.000
_cell.length_c   1.000
_cell.angle_alpha   90.00
_cell.angle_beta   90.00
_cell.angle_gamma   90.00
#
_symmetry.space_group_name_H-M   'P 1'
#
loop_
_entity.id
_entity.type
_entity.pdbx_description
1 polymer ?
#
loop_
_entity_poly.entity_id
_entity_poly.type
_entity_poly.pdbx_seq_one_letter_code
_entity_poly.pdbx_strand_id
1 'polypeptide(L)'
;MYTDGDSYKKDIRCLIKVIEEFRAFDAQMELSQLLVYLLVTATPGKKVADLLPATGLSRSALSRNILALSKGDYRADHRAKPKPGLDLITTVTDPFDGRAQLAAPTRRGVGLAEKISRYFHMETNDNGEEARQ
;
A
#
# COMPACT_ATOMS: atom_id res chain seq x y z
N MET A 1 -23.13 8.67 29.32
CA MET A 1 -23.18 7.94 28.04
C MET A 1 -21.93 8.32 27.25
N TYR A 2 -20.81 7.65 27.54
CA TYR A 2 -19.52 7.81 26.85
C TYR A 2 -18.86 6.43 26.84
N THR A 3 -19.16 5.62 25.83
CA THR A 3 -18.54 4.29 25.63
C THR A 3 -17.90 4.15 24.25
N ASP A 4 -17.74 5.27 23.51
CA ASP A 4 -17.15 5.31 22.17
C ASP A 4 -15.81 6.09 22.10
N GLY A 5 -15.36 6.66 23.23
CA GLY A 5 -14.17 7.53 23.27
C GLY A 5 -12.83 6.82 23.04
N ASP A 6 -12.82 5.49 23.02
CA ASP A 6 -11.59 4.69 22.89
C ASP A 6 -11.51 3.85 21.61
N SER A 7 -12.62 3.70 20.85
CA SER A 7 -12.62 2.91 19.61
C SER A 7 -11.70 3.52 18.55
N TYR A 8 -11.82 4.83 18.30
CA TYR A 8 -10.95 5.49 17.32
C TYR A 8 -9.47 5.46 17.74
N LYS A 9 -9.17 5.45 19.05
CA LYS A 9 -7.78 5.32 19.54
C LYS A 9 -7.19 3.95 19.22
N LYS A 10 -8.01 2.89 19.20
CA LYS A 10 -7.60 1.55 18.75
C LYS A 10 -7.30 1.59 17.25
N ASP A 11 -8.19 2.16 16.44
CA ASP A 11 -8.01 2.27 14.99
C ASP A 11 -6.75 3.05 14.62
N ILE A 12 -6.48 4.17 15.32
CA ILE A 12 -5.26 4.96 15.14
C ILE A 12 -4.01 4.17 15.55
N ARG A 13 -4.05 3.38 16.64
CA ARG A 13 -2.93 2.49 17.02
C ARG A 13 -2.66 1.43 15.95
N CYS A 14 -3.70 0.85 15.36
CA CYS A 14 -3.57 -0.07 14.23
C CYS A 14 -2.96 0.63 13.01
N LEU A 15 -3.43 1.83 12.67
CA LEU A 15 -2.88 2.60 11.54
C LEU A 15 -1.41 2.94 11.75
N ILE A 16 -1.00 3.32 12.96
CA ILE A 16 0.42 3.57 13.30
C ILE A 16 1.26 2.32 12.99
N LYS A 17 0.81 1.14 13.41
CA LYS A 17 1.52 -0.13 13.12
C LYS A 17 1.64 -0.41 11.63
N VAL A 18 0.58 -0.14 10.87
CA VAL A 18 0.62 -0.26 9.41
C VAL A 18 1.65 0.69 8.79
N ILE A 19 1.67 1.96 9.21
CA ILE A 19 2.66 2.94 8.72
C ILE A 19 4.09 2.56 9.12
N GLU A 20 4.31 2.04 10.33
CA GLU A 20 5.60 1.52 10.77
C GLU A 20 6.10 0.39 9.87
N GLU A 21 5.22 -0.51 9.44
CA GLU A 21 5.55 -1.58 8.51
C GLU A 21 5.96 -1.08 7.12
N PHE A 22 5.24 -0.11 6.56
CA PHE A 22 5.65 0.53 5.30
C PHE A 22 6.97 1.26 5.44
N ARG A 23 7.22 1.94 6.56
CA ARG A 23 8.47 2.65 6.82
C ARG A 23 9.65 1.70 7.01
N ALA A 24 9.42 0.53 7.61
CA ALA A 24 10.43 -0.53 7.71
C ALA A 24 10.74 -1.15 6.34
N PHE A 25 9.76 -1.19 5.45
CA PHE A 25 9.91 -1.68 4.09
C PHE A 25 10.67 -0.69 3.19
N ASP A 26 10.21 0.57 3.15
CA ASP A 26 10.90 1.68 2.49
C ASP A 26 10.61 2.98 3.25
N ALA A 27 11.64 3.54 3.88
CA ALA A 27 11.52 4.73 4.71
C ALA A 27 11.25 6.02 3.92
N GLN A 28 11.24 5.96 2.59
CA GLN A 28 11.05 7.09 1.68
C GLN A 28 9.82 6.90 0.78
N MET A 29 8.95 5.92 1.10
CA MET A 29 7.76 5.64 0.33
C MET A 29 6.83 6.86 0.36
N GLU A 30 6.45 7.33 -0.82
CA GLU A 30 5.52 8.45 -0.94
C GLU A 30 4.09 7.99 -0.65
N LEU A 31 3.25 8.87 -0.07
CA LEU A 31 1.84 8.55 0.21
C LEU A 31 1.04 8.19 -1.06
N SER A 32 1.42 8.77 -2.21
CA SER A 32 0.91 8.41 -3.53
C SER A 32 1.22 6.96 -3.90
N GLN A 33 2.44 6.50 -3.63
CA GLN A 33 2.87 5.12 -3.88
C GLN A 33 2.12 4.16 -2.96
N LEU A 34 1.99 4.52 -1.68
CA LEU A 34 1.21 3.77 -0.70
C LEU A 34 -0.24 3.62 -1.17
N LEU A 35 -0.92 4.71 -1.55
CA LEU A 35 -2.30 4.67 -2.01
C LEU A 35 -2.47 3.78 -3.24
N VAL A 36 -1.59 3.93 -4.24
CA VAL A 36 -1.62 3.10 -5.46
C VAL A 36 -1.45 1.62 -5.11
N TYR A 37 -0.51 1.28 -4.23
CA TYR A 37 -0.31 -0.08 -3.76
C TYR A 37 -1.52 -0.66 -3.04
N LEU A 38 -2.11 0.08 -2.11
CA LEU A 38 -3.29 -0.37 -1.37
C LEU A 38 -4.48 -0.61 -2.31
N LEU A 39 -4.71 0.27 -3.30
CA LEU A 39 -5.78 0.11 -4.28
C LEU A 39 -5.58 -1.14 -5.16
N VAL A 40 -4.35 -1.37 -5.65
CA VAL A 40 -4.04 -2.55 -6.48
C VAL A 40 -4.16 -3.84 -5.67
N THR A 41 -3.75 -3.81 -4.41
CA THR A 41 -3.82 -4.97 -3.52
C THR A 41 -5.26 -5.29 -3.12
N ALA A 42 -6.08 -4.28 -2.86
CA ALA A 42 -7.49 -4.44 -2.50
C ALA A 42 -8.35 -4.91 -3.69
N THR A 43 -7.95 -4.60 -4.92
CA THR A 43 -8.65 -5.12 -6.11
C THR A 43 -7.68 -5.47 -7.24
N PRO A 44 -7.02 -6.64 -7.15
CA PRO A 44 -6.08 -7.11 -8.16
C PRO A 44 -6.74 -7.30 -9.53
N GLY A 45 -6.00 -7.05 -10.59
CA GLY A 45 -6.43 -7.25 -11.97
C GLY A 45 -7.22 -6.07 -12.57
N LYS A 46 -7.36 -4.95 -11.86
CA LYS A 46 -7.94 -3.72 -12.43
C LYS A 46 -7.03 -3.09 -13.49
N LYS A 47 -7.63 -2.41 -14.47
CA LYS A 47 -6.88 -1.60 -15.42
C LYS A 47 -6.19 -0.47 -14.67
N VAL A 48 -4.94 -0.19 -15.02
CA VAL A 48 -4.18 0.94 -14.43
C VAL A 48 -4.95 2.25 -14.63
N ALA A 49 -5.63 2.43 -15.77
CA ALA A 49 -6.43 3.63 -16.03
C ALA A 49 -7.58 3.84 -15.02
N ASP A 50 -8.14 2.76 -14.46
CA ASP A 50 -9.25 2.81 -13.51
C ASP A 50 -8.79 3.30 -12.12
N LEU A 51 -7.48 3.37 -11.88
CA LEU A 51 -6.92 3.93 -10.65
C LEU A 51 -6.87 5.47 -10.67
N LEU A 52 -7.01 6.11 -11.85
CA LEU A 52 -6.92 7.57 -11.97
C LEU A 52 -7.98 8.30 -11.12
N PRO A 53 -9.27 7.93 -11.16
CA PRO A 53 -10.29 8.63 -10.36
C PRO A 53 -10.08 8.44 -8.86
N ALA A 54 -9.66 7.24 -8.44
CA ALA A 54 -9.45 6.91 -7.02
C ALA A 54 -8.21 7.59 -6.42
N THR A 55 -7.21 7.87 -7.25
CA THR A 55 -5.94 8.47 -6.79
C THR A 55 -5.88 9.98 -6.98
N GLY A 56 -6.71 10.55 -7.87
CA GLY A 56 -6.63 11.97 -8.26
C GLY A 56 -5.33 12.33 -8.99
N LEU A 57 -4.53 11.34 -9.37
CA LEU A 57 -3.23 11.55 -10.03
C LEU A 57 -3.40 11.78 -11.53
N SER A 58 -2.44 12.50 -12.12
CA SER A 58 -2.28 12.50 -13.57
C SER A 58 -1.81 11.13 -14.07
N ARG A 59 -2.05 10.82 -15.35
CA ARG A 59 -1.57 9.59 -15.98
C ARG A 59 -0.06 9.40 -15.86
N SER A 60 0.72 10.48 -16.01
CA SER A 60 2.18 10.45 -15.86
C SER A 60 2.61 10.22 -14.41
N ALA A 61 1.91 10.82 -13.43
CA ALA A 61 2.17 10.58 -12.01
C ALA A 61 1.82 9.14 -11.62
N LEU A 62 0.68 8.62 -12.05
CA LEU A 62 0.29 7.23 -11.80
C LEU A 62 1.30 6.26 -12.43
N SER A 63 1.73 6.50 -13.67
CA SER A 63 2.75 5.66 -14.33
C SER A 63 4.07 5.64 -13.56
N ARG A 64 4.51 6.78 -13.01
CA ARG A 64 5.72 6.84 -12.16
C ARG A 64 5.55 6.04 -10.87
N ASN A 65 4.38 6.11 -10.24
CA ASN A 65 4.07 5.34 -9.04
C ASN A 65 4.07 3.83 -9.33
N ILE A 66 3.42 3.39 -10.42
CA ILE A 66 3.43 1.99 -10.84
C ILE A 66 4.85 1.50 -11.10
N LEU A 67 5.69 2.31 -11.76
CA LEU A 67 7.09 1.96 -11.99
C LEU A 67 7.88 1.84 -10.68
N ALA A 68 7.71 2.80 -9.76
CA ALA A 68 8.33 2.77 -8.44
C ALA A 68 7.94 1.54 -7.62
N LEU A 69 6.71 1.09 -7.77
CA LEU A 69 6.18 -0.10 -7.09
C LEU A 69 6.49 -1.41 -7.82
N SER A 70 7.03 -1.37 -9.05
CA SER A 70 7.38 -2.55 -9.84
C SER A 70 8.82 -3.01 -9.57
N LYS A 71 9.29 -4.06 -10.26
CA LYS A 71 10.69 -4.54 -10.14
C LYS A 71 11.74 -3.64 -10.80
N GLY A 72 11.33 -2.79 -11.74
CA GLY A 72 12.24 -1.98 -12.55
C GLY A 72 12.81 -0.79 -11.80
N ASP A 73 13.94 -0.27 -12.27
CA ASP A 73 14.47 1.00 -11.76
C ASP A 73 13.51 2.15 -12.10
N TYR A 74 13.38 3.09 -11.17
CA TYR A 74 12.56 4.28 -11.35
C TYR A 74 13.31 5.54 -10.92
N ARG A 75 12.84 6.70 -11.39
CA ARG A 75 13.32 8.01 -10.93
C ARG A 75 12.16 8.80 -10.34
N ALA A 76 12.35 9.36 -9.15
CA ALA A 76 11.35 10.20 -8.51
C ALA A 76 11.10 11.50 -9.30
N ASP A 77 12.19 12.09 -9.82
CA ASP A 77 12.17 13.25 -10.70
C ASP A 77 13.27 13.17 -11.79
N HIS A 78 13.29 14.12 -12.72
CA HIS A 78 14.23 14.15 -13.84
C HIS A 78 15.71 14.33 -13.43
N ARG A 79 15.98 14.76 -12.20
CA ARG A 79 17.32 15.04 -11.67
C ARG A 79 17.79 13.96 -10.69
N ALA A 80 16.88 13.13 -10.20
CA ALA A 80 17.16 12.07 -9.25
C ALA A 80 17.91 10.89 -9.89
N LYS A 81 18.77 10.25 -9.08
CA LYS A 81 19.40 8.98 -9.44
C LYS A 81 18.33 7.87 -9.54
N PRO A 82 18.50 6.89 -10.45
CA PRO A 82 17.66 5.71 -10.46
C PRO A 82 17.66 5.02 -9.09
N LYS A 83 16.48 4.64 -8.62
CA LYS A 83 16.25 3.81 -7.46
C LYS A 83 15.67 2.47 -7.92
N PRO A 84 16.04 1.34 -7.28
CA PRO A 84 15.38 0.08 -7.57
C PRO A 84 13.92 0.18 -7.16
N GLY A 85 13.03 -0.34 -8.00
CA GLY A 85 11.62 -0.44 -7.68
C GLY A 85 11.38 -1.43 -6.54
N LEU A 86 10.21 -1.28 -5.90
CA LEU A 86 9.88 -1.96 -4.65
C LEU A 86 9.43 -3.41 -4.81
N ASP A 87 9.20 -3.88 -6.05
CA ASP A 87 8.69 -5.22 -6.33
C ASP A 87 7.40 -5.54 -5.55
N LEU A 88 6.48 -4.59 -5.45
CA LEU A 88 5.19 -4.75 -4.78
C LEU A 88 4.05 -4.99 -5.78
N ILE A 89 4.15 -4.44 -6.99
CA ILE A 89 3.15 -4.52 -8.05
C ILE A 89 3.79 -5.06 -9.33
N THR A 90 2.99 -5.77 -10.12
CA THR A 90 3.31 -6.12 -11.51
C THR A 90 2.17 -5.66 -12.41
N THR A 91 2.49 -5.47 -13.69
CA THR A 91 1.49 -5.16 -14.72
C THR A 91 1.60 -6.16 -15.86
N VAL A 92 0.45 -6.55 -16.40
CA VAL A 92 0.35 -7.40 -17.59
C VAL A 92 -0.56 -6.74 -18.61
N THR A 93 -0.32 -7.00 -19.89
CA THR A 93 -1.21 -6.50 -20.95
C THR A 93 -2.56 -7.20 -20.87
N ASP A 94 -3.65 -6.44 -20.98
CA ASP A 94 -5.00 -7.00 -20.97
C ASP A 94 -5.20 -7.87 -22.24
N PRO A 95 -5.60 -9.15 -22.11
CA PRO A 95 -5.81 -10.04 -23.26
C PRO A 95 -6.94 -9.59 -24.19
N PHE A 96 -7.88 -8.78 -23.70
CA PHE A 96 -9.01 -8.25 -24.48
C PHE A 96 -8.75 -6.85 -25.03
N ASP A 97 -7.73 -6.15 -24.52
CA ASP A 97 -7.36 -4.80 -24.92
C ASP A 97 -5.84 -4.60 -24.81
N GLY A 98 -5.12 -4.81 -25.93
CA GLY A 98 -3.66 -4.71 -25.96
C GLY A 98 -3.07 -3.34 -25.59
N ARG A 99 -3.91 -2.30 -25.45
CA ARG A 99 -3.49 -0.97 -24.99
C ARG A 99 -3.68 -0.77 -23.48
N ALA A 100 -4.45 -1.63 -22.82
CA ALA A 100 -4.65 -1.61 -21.39
C ALA A 100 -3.61 -2.47 -20.67
N GLN A 101 -3.24 -2.03 -19.47
CA GLN A 101 -2.42 -2.78 -18.53
C GLN A 101 -3.26 -3.09 -17.30
N LEU A 102 -3.22 -4.34 -16.85
CA LEU A 102 -3.84 -4.80 -15.62
C LEU A 102 -2.78 -4.84 -14.51
N ALA A 103 -3.07 -4.24 -13.36
CA ALA A 103 -2.16 -4.22 -12.23
C ALA A 103 -2.55 -5.27 -11.18
N ALA A 104 -1.55 -5.95 -10.62
CA ALA A 104 -1.74 -6.94 -9.56
C ALA A 104 -0.55 -6.91 -8.58
N PRO A 105 -0.73 -7.29 -7.31
CA PRO A 105 0.38 -7.40 -6.39
C PRO A 105 1.31 -8.55 -6.81
N THR A 106 2.60 -8.38 -6.58
CA THR A 106 3.58 -9.48 -6.71
C THR A 106 3.48 -10.40 -5.49
N ARG A 107 4.23 -11.52 -5.48
CA ARG A 107 4.35 -12.36 -4.27
C ARG A 107 4.84 -11.57 -3.05
N ARG A 108 5.79 -10.65 -3.26
CA ARG A 108 6.30 -9.76 -2.20
C ARG A 108 5.24 -8.74 -1.78
N GLY A 109 4.48 -8.20 -2.74
CA GLY A 109 3.32 -7.34 -2.49
C GLY A 109 2.24 -8.03 -1.66
N VAL A 110 1.89 -9.28 -1.98
CA VAL A 110 0.93 -10.07 -1.18
C VAL A 110 1.46 -10.32 0.23
N GLY A 111 2.73 -10.68 0.39
CA GLY A 111 3.32 -10.89 1.72
C GLY A 111 3.28 -9.63 2.61
N LEU A 112 3.50 -8.44 2.03
CA LEU A 112 3.33 -7.17 2.76
C LEU A 112 1.86 -6.94 3.14
N ALA A 113 0.92 -7.23 2.23
CA ALA A 113 -0.52 -7.10 2.47
C ALA A 113 -1.00 -8.01 3.62
N GLU A 114 -0.55 -9.27 3.63
CA GLU A 114 -0.83 -10.22 4.69
C GLU A 114 -0.23 -9.77 6.02
N LYS A 115 0.97 -9.17 6.00
CA LYS A 115 1.60 -8.63 7.21
C LYS A 115 0.79 -7.49 7.80
N ILE A 116 0.35 -6.53 6.99
CA ILE A 116 -0.45 -5.38 7.47
C ILE A 116 -1.86 -5.78 7.90
N SER A 117 -2.47 -6.79 7.24
CA SER A 117 -3.80 -7.29 7.58
C SER A 117 -3.88 -7.79 9.03
N ARG A 118 -2.80 -8.34 9.57
CA ARG A 118 -2.73 -8.83 10.96
C ARG A 118 -3.04 -7.75 12.00
N TYR A 119 -2.68 -6.49 11.75
CA TYR A 119 -2.96 -5.42 12.70
C TYR A 119 -4.44 -5.05 12.80
N PHE A 120 -5.24 -5.42 11.80
CA PHE A 120 -6.70 -5.22 11.81
C PHE A 120 -7.43 -6.40 12.46
N HIS A 121 -6.81 -7.59 12.50
CA HIS A 121 -7.37 -8.80 13.08
C HIS A 121 -6.79 -9.17 14.45
N MET A 122 -5.88 -8.35 15.01
CA MET A 122 -5.50 -8.51 16.41
C MET A 122 -6.70 -8.19 17.29
N GLU A 123 -7.40 -9.25 17.73
CA GLU A 123 -8.27 -9.18 18.89
C GLU A 123 -7.45 -8.58 20.03
N THR A 124 -7.99 -7.51 20.60
CA THR A 124 -7.45 -6.83 21.76
C THR A 124 -7.44 -7.81 22.92
N ASN A 125 -6.29 -8.42 23.20
CA ASN A 125 -5.95 -8.80 24.57
C ASN A 125 -5.58 -7.52 25.31
N ASP A 126 -6.58 -6.67 25.53
CA ASP A 126 -6.51 -5.59 26.51
C ASP A 126 -6.96 -6.19 27.84
N ASN A 127 -6.23 -7.19 28.31
CA ASN A 127 -6.28 -7.58 29.71
C ASN A 127 -5.40 -6.58 30.44
N GLY A 128 -6.01 -5.47 30.85
CA GLY A 128 -5.47 -4.52 31.81
C GLY A 128 -5.27 -5.18 33.18
N GLU A 129 -4.41 -6.19 33.26
CA GLU A 129 -3.96 -6.75 34.53
C GLU A 129 -2.64 -6.07 34.90
N GLU A 130 -2.77 -5.02 35.73
CA GLU A 130 -1.75 -4.74 36.72
C GLU A 130 -1.60 -5.99 37.61
N ALA A 131 -0.64 -6.85 37.30
CA ALA A 131 -0.16 -7.83 38.26
C ALA A 131 0.70 -7.12 39.30
N ARG A 132 0.04 -6.44 40.24
CA ARG A 132 0.57 -6.23 41.58
C ARG A 132 -0.02 -7.31 42.47
N GLN A 133 0.83 -8.27 42.85
CA GLN A 133 0.95 -8.80 44.21
C GLN A 133 2.31 -9.50 44.35
#